data_AF-A0A1F7FXF4-F1
#
_entry.id   AF-A0A1F7FXF4-F1
#
_cell.length_a   1.000
_cell.length_b   1.000
_cell.length_c   1.000
_cell.angle_alpha   90.00
_cell.angle_beta   90.00
_cell.angle_gamma   90.00
#
_symmetry.space_group_name_H-M   'P 1'
#
loop_
_entity.id
_entity.type
_entity.pdbx_description
1 polymer ?
#
loop_
_entity_poly.entity_id
_entity_poly.type
_entity_poly.pdbx_seq_one_letter_code
_entity_poly.pdbx_strand_id
1 'polypeptide(L)'
;MKKLLFILLLILLPCSSHAQVQLFRQVLQPATPELVQELAIYAQPGDHLDDKIEQLRNAAYATGAGQEHRTNLSAFLLRKVVLQSSLPYESNEDLILEAANLTPDNIILETIWGDMLYFKGNYEKALEHFEFVHNRTPEDIQVISKIGLTTFQLMDYDKAIEYLEKAVAAYPDAFFLLFYLGRSYFEQHYYEEAIASWERALEATKDQNQQAAVSEAINRAREQLASTDGSSRVEDRRFIVHFAGDSREDLGDIAFEVLDEVFYQVTRSLNFHPDVKINVIFYLTEDYYKVSRDWSAASAEGIKIMIPLKSGYKSEEYIRGLLAHEFTHTIIHLRTNNRCPLWLNEGLAQYQEFTAANGSPDEMRSDFRSIVENEFIEGQRTVKLNRVPSLMSSSSRKDVLRAYIASYLATRCLADYYGERSFDEILSALGEGKTIDEAMEDVTGRDLDSFQEKYENWLHKL
;
A
#
# COMPACT_ATOMS: atom_id res chain seq x y z
N MET A 1 -40.56 -13.93 10.85
CA MET A 1 -41.19 -12.68 10.38
C MET A 1 -40.20 -11.53 10.59
N LYS A 2 -39.73 -10.96 9.48
CA LYS A 2 -39.24 -9.58 9.27
C LYS A 2 -38.22 -8.97 10.26
N LYS A 3 -36.99 -8.87 9.73
CA LYS A 3 -36.19 -7.63 9.62
C LYS A 3 -35.92 -6.86 10.92
N LEU A 4 -34.75 -7.09 11.51
CA LEU A 4 -33.84 -5.98 11.79
C LEU A 4 -32.44 -6.42 11.34
N LEU A 5 -32.12 -6.02 10.12
CA LEU A 5 -30.78 -6.07 9.55
C LEU A 5 -29.84 -5.30 10.48
N PHE A 6 -28.88 -5.98 11.11
CA PHE A 6 -27.64 -5.35 11.53
C PHE A 6 -26.78 -5.20 10.28
N ILE A 7 -26.86 -4.02 9.66
CA ILE A 7 -25.94 -3.65 8.59
C ILE A 7 -24.67 -3.16 9.28
N LEU A 8 -23.63 -3.99 9.27
CA LEU A 8 -22.26 -3.50 9.28
C LEU A 8 -21.89 -3.24 7.83
N LEU A 9 -21.66 -1.98 7.48
CA LEU A 9 -21.13 -1.59 6.18
C LEU A 9 -19.81 -0.86 6.46
N LEU A 10 -18.71 -1.62 6.39
CA LEU A 10 -17.45 -1.07 5.88
C LEU A 10 -17.68 -0.92 4.38
N ILE A 11 -18.05 0.29 3.94
CA ILE A 11 -18.02 0.62 2.51
C ILE A 11 -16.55 0.83 2.16
N LEU A 12 -15.87 -0.24 1.71
CA LEU A 12 -14.69 -0.09 0.87
C LEU A 12 -15.19 0.06 -0.57
N LEU A 13 -15.44 1.31 -0.98
CA LEU A 13 -15.47 1.65 -2.40
C LEU A 13 -14.02 1.87 -2.84
N PRO A 14 -13.52 1.20 -3.90
CA PRO A 14 -12.36 1.72 -4.58
C PRO A 14 -12.76 3.08 -5.16
N CYS A 15 -11.99 4.11 -4.85
CA CYS A 15 -12.17 5.48 -5.34
C CYS A 15 -13.35 6.27 -4.73
N SER A 16 -13.23 6.67 -3.46
CA SER A 16 -13.64 8.01 -3.00
C SER A 16 -13.13 8.24 -1.58
N SER A 17 -12.65 9.44 -1.28
CA SER A 17 -12.24 9.94 0.04
C SER A 17 -13.37 10.04 1.08
N HIS A 18 -14.40 9.19 0.96
CA HIS A 18 -15.66 9.28 1.67
C HIS A 18 -16.01 7.92 2.28
N ALA A 19 -15.25 7.51 3.31
CA ALA A 19 -15.67 6.41 4.17
C ALA A 19 -16.88 6.88 5.00
N GLN A 20 -18.07 6.35 4.72
CA GLN A 20 -19.25 6.61 5.56
C GLN A 20 -19.17 5.80 6.84
N VAL A 21 -19.06 6.51 7.96
CA VAL A 21 -19.06 5.98 9.30
C VAL A 21 -20.47 5.45 9.66
N GLN A 22 -20.76 4.18 9.35
CA GLN A 22 -22.05 3.55 9.69
C GLN A 22 -22.06 2.81 11.04
N LEU A 23 -20.92 2.62 11.72
CA LEU A 23 -20.83 1.88 12.98
C LEU A 23 -21.39 2.63 14.21
N PHE A 24 -21.54 3.95 14.13
CA PHE A 24 -21.58 4.79 15.33
C PHE A 24 -22.91 4.86 16.09
N ARG A 25 -24.01 4.28 15.59
CA ARG A 25 -25.29 4.35 16.31
C ARG A 25 -25.33 3.53 17.61
N GLN A 26 -24.40 2.58 17.81
CA GLN A 26 -24.34 1.75 19.02
C GLN A 26 -23.25 2.16 20.01
N VAL A 27 -22.34 3.05 19.60
CA VAL A 27 -21.10 3.40 20.31
C VAL A 27 -21.28 4.50 21.36
N LEU A 28 -22.35 5.29 21.28
CA LEU A 28 -22.69 6.29 22.30
C LEU A 28 -23.49 5.64 23.43
N GLN A 29 -22.87 4.75 24.22
CA GLN A 29 -23.35 4.42 25.56
C GLN A 29 -22.60 5.30 26.56
N PRO A 30 -23.04 6.55 26.79
CA PRO A 30 -22.52 7.34 27.88
C PRO A 30 -22.70 6.63 29.22
N ALA A 31 -21.88 7.00 30.21
CA ALA A 31 -21.85 6.38 31.53
C ALA A 31 -23.19 6.42 32.29
N THR A 32 -24.12 7.28 31.85
CA THR A 32 -25.43 7.47 32.49
C THR A 32 -26.57 7.58 31.46
N PRO A 33 -27.79 7.07 31.78
CA PRO A 33 -28.98 7.23 30.95
C PRO A 33 -29.35 8.69 30.64
N GLU A 34 -29.04 9.61 31.55
CA GLU A 34 -29.30 11.04 31.43
C GLU A 34 -28.49 11.65 30.28
N LEU A 35 -27.22 11.25 30.16
CA LEU A 35 -26.34 11.72 29.09
C LEU A 35 -26.74 11.15 27.72
N VAL A 36 -27.37 9.96 27.66
CA VAL A 36 -27.98 9.44 26.41
C VAL A 36 -29.07 10.40 25.92
N GLN A 37 -29.92 10.85 26.83
CA GLN A 37 -31.02 11.76 26.52
C GLN A 37 -30.50 13.13 26.10
N GLU A 38 -29.45 13.62 26.75
CA GLU A 38 -28.83 14.90 26.41
C GLU A 38 -28.14 14.85 25.03
N LEU A 39 -27.39 13.80 24.73
CA LEU A 39 -26.76 13.61 23.40
C LEU A 39 -27.80 13.50 22.28
N ALA A 40 -28.97 12.93 22.56
CA ALA A 40 -30.05 12.79 21.58
C ALA A 40 -30.62 14.14 21.12
N ILE A 41 -30.47 15.21 21.91
CA ILE A 41 -30.89 16.58 21.55
C ILE A 41 -30.07 17.09 20.34
N TYR A 42 -28.80 16.70 20.26
CA TYR A 42 -27.87 17.15 19.24
C TYR A 42 -27.96 16.26 18.01
N ALA A 43 -29.02 16.42 17.22
CA ALA A 43 -29.31 15.58 16.05
C ALA A 43 -28.71 16.10 14.73
N GLN A 44 -28.20 17.32 14.69
CA GLN A 44 -27.61 17.97 13.52
C GLN A 44 -26.37 18.78 13.94
N PRO A 45 -25.37 18.94 13.06
CA PRO A 45 -24.22 19.82 13.32
C PRO A 45 -24.68 21.29 13.39
N GLY A 46 -24.08 22.07 14.29
CA GLY A 46 -24.36 23.50 14.44
C GLY A 46 -23.79 24.08 15.74
N ASP A 47 -23.79 25.41 15.83
CA ASP A 47 -23.09 26.19 16.87
C ASP A 47 -23.43 25.74 18.31
N HIS A 48 -24.68 25.32 18.57
CA HIS A 48 -25.08 24.84 19.89
C HIS A 48 -24.33 23.58 20.36
N LEU A 49 -23.91 22.71 19.44
CA LEU A 49 -23.07 21.55 19.77
C LEU A 49 -21.63 21.99 20.09
N ASP A 50 -21.13 22.95 19.31
CA ASP A 50 -19.78 23.49 19.50
C ASP A 50 -19.64 24.24 20.81
N ASP A 51 -20.62 25.09 21.14
CA ASP A 51 -20.71 25.77 22.43
C ASP A 51 -20.74 24.78 23.60
N LYS A 52 -21.48 23.68 23.45
CA LYS A 52 -21.58 22.61 24.46
C LYS A 52 -20.24 21.89 24.63
N ILE A 53 -19.56 21.58 23.53
CA ILE A 53 -18.23 20.98 23.56
C ILE A 53 -17.24 21.91 24.28
N GLU A 54 -17.23 23.20 23.97
CA GLU A 54 -16.36 24.16 24.67
C GLU A 54 -16.67 24.26 26.17
N GLN A 55 -17.95 24.24 26.56
CA GLN A 55 -18.34 24.20 27.96
C GLN A 55 -17.79 22.95 28.67
N LEU A 56 -17.95 21.79 28.05
CA LEU A 56 -17.45 20.52 28.58
C LEU A 56 -15.92 20.47 28.61
N ARG A 57 -15.25 21.09 27.63
CA ARG A 57 -13.80 21.22 27.56
C ARG A 57 -13.24 21.96 28.76
N ASN A 58 -13.84 23.11 29.10
CA ASN A 58 -13.46 23.87 30.30
C ASN A 58 -13.60 23.05 31.59
N ALA A 59 -14.64 22.21 31.69
CA ALA A 59 -14.86 21.36 32.86
C ALA A 59 -13.90 20.16 32.91
N ALA A 60 -13.61 19.53 31.77
CA ALA A 60 -12.76 18.34 31.68
C ALA A 60 -11.27 18.64 31.93
N TYR A 61 -10.80 19.83 31.57
CA TYR A 61 -9.42 20.27 31.78
C TYR A 61 -9.21 21.13 33.03
N ALA A 62 -10.26 21.37 33.82
CA ALA A 62 -10.13 22.06 35.10
C ALA A 62 -9.24 21.27 36.08
N THR A 63 -8.50 21.98 36.95
CA THR A 63 -7.65 21.34 37.96
C THR A 63 -8.50 20.47 38.90
N GLY A 64 -8.17 19.17 38.98
CA GLY A 64 -8.92 18.21 39.79
C GLY A 64 -10.16 17.63 39.11
N ALA A 65 -10.36 17.84 37.80
CA ALA A 65 -11.45 17.24 37.05
C ALA A 65 -11.45 15.71 37.15
N GLY A 66 -12.60 15.15 37.50
CA GLY A 66 -12.82 13.70 37.58
C GLY A 66 -12.95 13.05 36.20
N GLN A 67 -12.85 11.71 36.16
CA GLN A 67 -12.98 10.91 34.93
C GLN A 67 -14.32 11.10 34.23
N GLU A 68 -15.38 11.40 34.99
CA GLU A 68 -16.72 11.68 34.47
C GLU A 68 -16.72 12.85 33.48
N HIS A 69 -16.09 13.98 33.83
CA HIS A 69 -16.05 15.16 32.95
C HIS A 69 -15.32 14.88 31.65
N ARG A 70 -14.21 14.14 31.71
CA ARG A 70 -13.45 13.69 30.54
C ARG A 70 -14.27 12.75 29.66
N THR A 71 -14.98 11.81 30.27
CA THR A 71 -15.85 10.86 29.56
C THR A 71 -17.01 11.57 28.86
N ASN A 72 -17.62 12.56 29.52
CA ASN A 72 -18.71 13.33 28.95
C ASN A 72 -18.24 14.15 27.74
N LEU A 73 -17.12 14.86 27.86
CA LEU A 73 -16.52 15.59 26.74
C LEU A 73 -16.22 14.64 25.58
N SER A 74 -15.57 13.51 25.86
CA SER A 74 -15.28 12.49 24.85
C SER A 74 -16.53 12.02 24.09
N ALA A 75 -17.66 11.83 24.78
CA ALA A 75 -18.91 11.41 24.14
C ALA A 75 -19.48 12.49 23.20
N PHE A 76 -19.36 13.76 23.57
CA PHE A 76 -19.79 14.89 22.73
C PHE A 76 -18.86 15.13 21.53
N LEU A 77 -17.55 14.95 21.69
CA LEU A 77 -16.58 14.97 20.59
C LEU A 77 -16.91 13.88 19.57
N LEU A 78 -17.13 12.65 20.04
CA LEU A 78 -17.57 11.55 19.17
C LEU A 78 -18.90 11.83 18.49
N ARG A 79 -19.86 12.46 19.19
CA ARG A 79 -21.13 12.86 18.58
C ARG A 79 -20.92 13.83 17.42
N LYS A 80 -20.02 14.78 17.56
CA LYS A 80 -19.66 15.71 16.49
C LYS A 80 -19.06 14.98 15.29
N VAL A 81 -18.12 14.06 15.51
CA VAL A 81 -17.55 13.20 14.46
C VAL A 81 -18.63 12.46 13.68
N VAL A 82 -19.63 11.88 14.36
CA VAL A 82 -20.77 11.20 13.71
C VAL A 82 -21.57 12.13 12.82
N LEU A 83 -21.87 13.33 13.31
CA LEU A 83 -22.63 14.31 12.56
C LEU A 83 -21.85 14.85 11.35
N GLN A 84 -20.52 14.71 11.39
CA GLN A 84 -19.58 15.06 10.33
C GLN A 84 -19.17 13.85 9.47
N SER A 85 -19.94 12.75 9.48
CA SER A 85 -19.63 11.53 8.72
C SER A 85 -19.59 11.70 7.20
N SER A 86 -19.99 12.86 6.68
CA SER A 86 -19.88 13.23 5.26
C SER A 86 -18.56 13.93 4.91
N LEU A 87 -17.78 14.35 5.91
CA LEU A 87 -16.48 14.98 5.70
C LEU A 87 -15.40 13.91 5.51
N PRO A 88 -14.27 14.26 4.85
CA PRO A 88 -13.08 13.43 4.84
C PRO A 88 -12.65 13.09 6.27
N TYR A 89 -12.13 11.88 6.48
CA TYR A 89 -11.84 11.35 7.81
C TYR A 89 -10.81 12.20 8.56
N GLU A 90 -9.87 12.80 7.83
CA GLU A 90 -8.82 13.71 8.29
C GLU A 90 -9.39 14.97 8.95
N SER A 91 -10.58 15.41 8.53
CA SER A 91 -11.23 16.60 9.12
C SER A 91 -11.66 16.39 10.58
N ASN A 92 -11.69 15.15 11.05
CA ASN A 92 -12.11 14.77 12.40
C ASN A 92 -10.94 14.29 13.28
N GLU A 93 -9.71 14.26 12.77
CA GLU A 93 -8.54 13.69 13.45
C GLU A 93 -8.33 14.30 14.84
N ASP A 94 -8.33 15.63 14.94
CA ASP A 94 -8.15 16.33 16.22
C ASP A 94 -9.23 15.96 17.25
N LEU A 95 -10.48 15.79 16.81
CA LEU A 95 -11.60 15.44 17.69
C LEU A 95 -11.47 14.01 18.22
N ILE A 96 -11.04 13.07 17.37
CA ILE A 96 -10.86 11.66 17.75
C ILE A 96 -9.64 11.53 18.67
N LEU A 97 -8.53 12.22 18.35
CA LEU A 97 -7.33 12.24 19.17
C LEU A 97 -7.60 12.84 20.56
N GLU A 98 -8.34 13.96 20.62
CA GLU A 98 -8.76 14.55 21.89
C GLU A 98 -9.62 13.56 22.70
N ALA A 99 -10.61 12.93 22.06
CA ALA A 99 -11.48 11.95 22.73
C ALA A 99 -10.69 10.72 23.27
N ALA A 100 -9.76 10.19 22.48
CA ALA A 100 -8.88 9.08 22.89
C ALA A 100 -8.01 9.46 24.10
N ASN A 101 -7.40 10.65 24.10
CA ASN A 101 -6.59 11.15 25.21
C ASN A 101 -7.40 11.37 26.51
N LEU A 102 -8.67 11.74 26.40
CA LEU A 102 -9.56 11.95 27.54
C LEU A 102 -10.01 10.63 28.19
N THR A 103 -10.11 9.57 27.38
CA THR A 103 -10.54 8.24 27.83
C THR A 103 -9.59 7.16 27.31
N PRO A 104 -8.34 7.13 27.83
CA PRO A 104 -7.39 6.08 27.47
C PRO A 104 -7.97 4.71 27.86
N ASP A 105 -7.59 3.67 27.11
CA ASP A 105 -8.10 2.29 27.23
C ASP A 105 -9.56 2.08 26.81
N ASN A 106 -10.26 3.10 26.28
CA ASN A 106 -11.59 2.91 25.72
C ASN A 106 -11.50 2.16 24.38
N ILE A 107 -11.81 0.87 24.41
CA ILE A 107 -11.72 -0.03 23.25
C ILE A 107 -12.45 0.48 22.00
N ILE A 108 -13.49 1.28 22.16
CA ILE A 108 -14.22 1.82 21.01
C ILE A 108 -13.45 2.96 20.35
N LEU A 109 -12.86 3.86 21.15
CA LEU A 109 -12.01 4.92 20.64
C LEU A 109 -10.74 4.40 20.02
N GLU A 110 -10.14 3.37 20.63
CA GLU A 110 -9.02 2.64 20.05
C GLU A 110 -9.39 2.04 18.69
N THR A 111 -10.59 1.49 18.54
CA THR A 111 -11.09 0.99 17.25
C THR A 111 -11.29 2.11 16.23
N ILE A 112 -11.89 3.24 16.63
CA ILE A 112 -12.10 4.40 15.75
C ILE A 112 -10.77 5.01 15.29
N TRP A 113 -9.82 5.10 16.21
CA TRP A 113 -8.49 5.62 15.91
C TRP A 113 -7.69 4.67 15.02
N GLY A 114 -7.77 3.36 15.27
CA GLY A 114 -7.24 2.35 14.35
C GLY A 114 -7.84 2.46 12.94
N ASP A 115 -9.16 2.66 12.83
CA ASP A 115 -9.83 2.89 11.54
C ASP A 115 -9.29 4.14 10.83
N MET A 116 -9.12 5.24 11.57
CA MET A 116 -8.54 6.47 11.04
C MET A 116 -7.14 6.22 10.47
N LEU A 117 -6.28 5.54 11.23
CA LEU A 117 -4.91 5.23 10.83
C LEU A 117 -4.90 4.32 9.59
N TYR A 118 -5.79 3.33 9.54
CA TYR A 118 -5.96 2.46 8.37
C TYR A 118 -6.33 3.27 7.12
N PHE A 119 -7.28 4.21 7.21
CA PHE A 119 -7.66 5.04 6.06
C PHE A 119 -6.56 6.02 5.63
N LYS A 120 -5.70 6.45 6.55
CA LYS A 120 -4.49 7.24 6.24
C LYS A 120 -3.35 6.40 5.67
N GLY A 121 -3.52 5.09 5.52
CA GLY A 121 -2.49 4.16 5.05
C GLY A 121 -1.40 3.86 6.09
N ASN A 122 -1.62 4.21 7.36
CA ASN A 122 -0.74 3.88 8.46
C ASN A 122 -1.16 2.55 9.10
N TYR A 123 -0.96 1.47 8.35
CA TYR A 123 -1.46 0.15 8.69
C TYR A 123 -0.77 -0.46 9.91
N GLU A 124 0.51 -0.14 10.14
CA GLU A 124 1.29 -0.61 11.28
C GLU A 124 0.69 -0.10 12.58
N LYS A 125 0.47 1.22 12.69
CA LYS A 125 -0.17 1.79 13.88
C LYS A 125 -1.62 1.36 13.99
N ALA A 126 -2.34 1.25 12.86
CA ALA A 126 -3.72 0.73 12.89
C ALA A 126 -3.77 -0.68 13.51
N LEU A 127 -2.81 -1.54 13.13
CA LEU A 127 -2.70 -2.89 13.67
C LEU A 127 -2.44 -2.88 15.18
N GLU A 128 -1.55 -2.01 15.69
CA GLU A 128 -1.30 -1.87 17.13
C GLU A 128 -2.60 -1.57 17.92
N HIS A 129 -3.42 -0.63 17.41
CA HIS A 129 -4.70 -0.28 18.02
C HIS A 129 -5.72 -1.42 17.94
N PHE A 130 -5.79 -2.13 16.81
CA PHE A 130 -6.69 -3.28 16.69
C PHE A 130 -6.26 -4.47 17.55
N GLU A 131 -4.97 -4.75 17.68
CA GLU A 131 -4.43 -5.78 18.58
C GLU A 131 -4.68 -5.42 20.05
N PHE A 132 -4.55 -4.15 20.42
CA PHE A 132 -4.90 -3.66 21.75
C PHE A 132 -6.37 -3.97 22.11
N VAL A 133 -7.29 -3.74 21.17
CA VAL A 133 -8.71 -4.04 21.33
C VAL A 133 -8.93 -5.55 21.39
N HIS A 134 -8.35 -6.29 20.45
CA HIS A 134 -8.47 -7.75 20.38
C HIS A 134 -8.01 -8.45 21.66
N ASN A 135 -6.95 -7.98 22.31
CA ASN A 135 -6.49 -8.51 23.60
C ASN A 135 -7.54 -8.38 24.72
N ARG A 136 -8.48 -7.45 24.62
CA ARG A 136 -9.58 -7.23 25.58
C ARG A 136 -10.88 -7.87 25.11
N THR A 137 -11.07 -7.99 23.80
CA THR A 137 -12.24 -8.62 23.18
C THR A 137 -11.82 -9.70 22.15
N PRO A 138 -11.26 -10.84 22.59
CA PRO A 138 -10.67 -11.82 21.68
C PRO A 138 -11.65 -12.43 20.66
N GLU A 139 -12.94 -12.45 21.00
CA GLU A 139 -14.01 -13.02 20.17
C GLU A 139 -14.77 -11.96 19.35
N ASP A 140 -14.35 -10.69 19.38
CA ASP A 140 -15.00 -9.65 18.59
C ASP A 140 -14.63 -9.80 17.10
N ILE A 141 -15.57 -10.37 16.35
CA ILE A 141 -15.41 -10.63 14.92
C ILE A 141 -15.15 -9.36 14.11
N GLN A 142 -15.65 -8.19 14.56
CA GLN A 142 -15.38 -6.94 13.84
C GLN A 142 -13.90 -6.57 13.93
N VAL A 143 -13.32 -6.70 15.12
CA VAL A 143 -11.90 -6.42 15.36
C VAL A 143 -11.03 -7.48 14.68
N ILE A 144 -11.42 -8.75 14.74
CA ILE A 144 -10.78 -9.84 14.00
C ILE A 144 -10.76 -9.53 12.49
N SER A 145 -11.89 -9.07 11.94
CA SER A 145 -11.97 -8.68 10.51
C SER A 145 -11.04 -7.51 10.19
N LYS A 146 -10.97 -6.50 11.07
CA LYS A 146 -10.09 -5.35 10.92
C LYS A 146 -8.62 -5.76 10.95
N ILE A 147 -8.22 -6.66 11.86
CA ILE A 147 -6.87 -7.22 11.89
C ILE A 147 -6.58 -7.93 10.58
N GLY A 148 -7.45 -8.85 10.12
CA GLY A 148 -7.23 -9.58 8.87
C GLY A 148 -7.10 -8.69 7.64
N LEU A 149 -7.90 -7.62 7.55
CA LEU A 149 -7.78 -6.62 6.49
C LEU A 149 -6.51 -5.76 6.63
N THR A 150 -6.11 -5.41 7.85
CA THR A 150 -4.92 -4.60 8.09
C THR A 150 -3.64 -5.40 7.81
N THR A 151 -3.59 -6.66 8.22
CA THR A 151 -2.47 -7.56 7.91
C THR A 151 -2.41 -7.86 6.42
N PHE A 152 -3.56 -7.90 5.72
CA PHE A 152 -3.59 -7.96 4.26
C PHE A 152 -2.94 -6.72 3.61
N GLN A 153 -3.23 -5.51 4.10
CA GLN A 153 -2.58 -4.28 3.61
C GLN A 153 -1.09 -4.23 3.93
N LEU A 154 -0.69 -4.78 5.08
CA LEU A 154 0.71 -5.00 5.46
C LEU A 154 1.38 -6.15 4.71
N MET A 155 0.63 -6.84 3.84
CA MET A 155 1.10 -7.98 3.03
C MET A 155 1.56 -9.19 3.87
N ASP A 156 1.18 -9.24 5.15
CA ASP A 156 1.27 -10.44 5.99
C ASP A 156 0.05 -11.32 5.68
N TYR A 157 0.12 -11.99 4.53
CA TYR A 157 -0.99 -12.76 4.00
C TYR A 157 -1.28 -14.03 4.81
N ASP A 158 -0.28 -14.61 5.47
CA ASP A 158 -0.47 -15.75 6.37
C ASP A 158 -1.36 -15.36 7.55
N LYS A 159 -1.04 -14.23 8.21
CA LYS A 159 -1.87 -13.70 9.30
C LYS A 159 -3.21 -13.19 8.77
N ALA A 160 -3.24 -12.58 7.58
CA ALA A 160 -4.49 -12.19 6.94
C ALA A 160 -5.43 -13.38 6.73
N ILE A 161 -4.95 -14.49 6.19
CA ILE A 161 -5.72 -15.72 6.02
C ILE A 161 -6.25 -16.19 7.38
N GLU A 162 -5.39 -16.30 8.40
CA GLU A 162 -5.80 -16.77 9.74
C GLU A 162 -6.98 -15.96 10.32
N TYR A 163 -6.90 -14.63 10.28
CA TYR A 163 -7.94 -13.76 10.84
C TYR A 163 -9.17 -13.67 9.93
N LEU A 164 -8.99 -13.64 8.61
CA LEU A 164 -10.10 -13.59 7.65
C LEU A 164 -10.89 -14.91 7.63
N GLU A 165 -10.26 -16.06 7.80
CA GLU A 165 -10.98 -17.34 7.95
C GLU A 165 -11.87 -17.36 9.18
N LYS A 166 -11.36 -16.88 10.33
CA LYS A 166 -12.17 -16.71 11.55
C LYS A 166 -13.35 -15.76 11.31
N ALA A 167 -13.12 -14.67 10.59
CA ALA A 167 -14.18 -13.71 10.26
C ALA A 167 -15.24 -14.29 9.31
N VAL A 168 -14.82 -15.02 8.27
CA VAL A 168 -15.70 -15.70 7.31
C VAL A 168 -16.48 -16.83 7.98
N ALA A 169 -15.92 -17.52 8.97
CA ALA A 169 -16.65 -18.55 9.72
C ALA A 169 -17.86 -17.96 10.48
N ALA A 170 -17.74 -16.74 11.00
CA ALA A 170 -18.83 -16.02 11.66
C ALA A 170 -19.80 -15.35 10.68
N TYR A 171 -19.29 -14.86 9.54
CA TYR A 171 -20.08 -14.20 8.49
C TYR A 171 -19.82 -14.84 7.11
N PRO A 172 -20.41 -16.02 6.85
CA PRO A 172 -20.06 -16.86 5.70
C PRO A 172 -20.43 -16.26 4.34
N ASP A 173 -21.34 -15.28 4.31
CA ASP A 173 -21.85 -14.61 3.12
C ASP A 173 -21.39 -13.14 3.03
N ALA A 174 -20.39 -12.75 3.82
CA ALA A 174 -19.85 -11.39 3.76
C ALA A 174 -18.92 -11.24 2.55
N PHE A 175 -19.43 -10.63 1.47
CA PHE A 175 -18.71 -10.40 0.21
C PHE A 175 -17.26 -9.94 0.42
N PHE A 176 -17.06 -8.88 1.22
CA PHE A 176 -15.73 -8.30 1.41
C PHE A 176 -14.76 -9.25 2.10
N LEU A 177 -15.21 -9.99 3.12
CA LEU A 177 -14.35 -10.96 3.81
C LEU A 177 -13.95 -12.11 2.88
N LEU A 178 -14.91 -12.62 2.09
CA LEU A 178 -14.65 -13.64 1.08
C LEU A 178 -13.70 -13.14 -0.02
N PHE A 179 -13.90 -11.90 -0.47
CA PHE A 179 -13.08 -11.27 -1.50
C PHE A 179 -11.63 -11.12 -1.04
N TYR A 180 -11.40 -10.55 0.15
CA TYR A 180 -10.06 -10.38 0.70
C TYR A 180 -9.43 -11.69 1.16
N LEU A 181 -10.22 -12.68 1.60
CA LEU A 181 -9.71 -14.02 1.87
C LEU A 181 -9.21 -14.68 0.56
N GLY A 182 -10.01 -14.63 -0.49
CA GLY A 182 -9.60 -15.11 -1.81
C GLY A 182 -8.38 -14.38 -2.35
N ARG A 183 -8.30 -13.06 -2.12
CA ARG A 183 -7.12 -12.27 -2.49
C ARG A 183 -5.90 -12.65 -1.68
N SER A 184 -6.02 -12.86 -0.36
CA SER A 184 -4.91 -13.33 0.48
C SER A 184 -4.40 -14.71 0.03
N TYR A 185 -5.31 -15.63 -0.28
CA TYR A 185 -4.97 -16.93 -0.85
C TYR A 185 -4.26 -16.81 -2.21
N PHE A 186 -4.76 -15.96 -3.10
CA PHE A 186 -4.13 -15.69 -4.39
C PHE A 186 -2.73 -15.09 -4.22
N GLU A 187 -2.54 -14.21 -3.25
CA GLU A 187 -1.23 -13.64 -2.95
C GLU A 187 -0.23 -14.71 -2.48
N GLN A 188 -0.69 -15.70 -1.72
CA GLN A 188 0.08 -16.86 -1.27
C GLN A 188 0.14 -18.02 -2.27
N HIS A 189 -0.36 -17.84 -3.50
CA HIS A 189 -0.36 -18.87 -4.56
C HIS A 189 -1.24 -20.09 -4.28
N TYR A 190 -2.14 -20.00 -3.31
CA TYR A 190 -3.19 -20.97 -3.05
C TYR A 190 -4.37 -20.68 -3.99
N TYR A 191 -4.15 -20.92 -5.29
CA TYR A 191 -5.07 -20.46 -6.34
C TYR A 191 -6.43 -21.18 -6.28
N GLU A 192 -6.45 -22.46 -5.93
CA GLU A 192 -7.67 -23.23 -5.74
C GLU A 192 -8.52 -22.64 -4.60
N GLU A 193 -7.91 -22.35 -3.45
CA GLU A 193 -8.55 -21.73 -2.29
C GLU A 193 -9.01 -20.30 -2.60
N ALA A 194 -8.22 -19.57 -3.40
CA ALA A 194 -8.58 -18.24 -3.88
C ALA A 194 -9.85 -18.28 -4.75
N ILE A 195 -9.87 -19.17 -5.75
CA ILE A 195 -11.02 -19.39 -6.63
C ILE A 195 -12.24 -19.80 -5.82
N ALA A 196 -12.11 -20.76 -4.89
CA ALA A 196 -13.22 -21.20 -4.05
C ALA A 196 -13.80 -20.07 -3.19
N SER A 197 -12.94 -19.23 -2.60
CA SER A 197 -13.36 -18.07 -1.81
C SER A 197 -14.08 -17.02 -2.66
N TRP A 198 -13.58 -16.77 -3.87
CA TRP A 198 -14.19 -15.83 -4.81
C TRP A 198 -15.48 -16.34 -5.44
N GLU A 199 -15.61 -17.64 -5.72
CA GLU A 199 -16.88 -18.24 -6.16
C GLU A 199 -17.96 -18.05 -5.10
N ARG A 200 -17.63 -18.24 -3.81
CA ARG A 200 -18.52 -17.87 -2.70
C ARG A 200 -18.82 -16.36 -2.66
N ALA A 201 -17.84 -15.51 -2.93
CA ALA A 201 -18.05 -14.07 -2.99
C ALA A 201 -19.04 -13.68 -4.11
N LEU A 202 -18.97 -14.32 -5.28
CA LEU A 202 -19.93 -14.12 -6.37
C LEU A 202 -21.36 -14.50 -5.96
N GLU A 203 -21.53 -15.59 -5.22
CA GLU A 203 -22.84 -16.01 -4.70
C GLU A 203 -23.40 -15.02 -3.67
N ALA A 204 -22.52 -14.36 -2.91
CA ALA A 204 -22.89 -13.41 -1.86
C ALA A 204 -23.31 -12.02 -2.37
N THR A 205 -23.05 -11.67 -3.63
CA THR A 205 -23.35 -10.33 -4.17
C THR A 205 -24.27 -10.34 -5.40
N LYS A 206 -25.05 -9.26 -5.53
CA LYS A 206 -25.85 -8.92 -6.72
C LYS A 206 -25.37 -7.65 -7.42
N ASP A 207 -24.33 -7.01 -6.88
CA ASP A 207 -23.76 -5.80 -7.45
C ASP A 207 -22.92 -6.17 -8.68
N GLN A 208 -23.21 -5.55 -9.82
CA GLN A 208 -22.59 -5.91 -11.09
C GLN A 208 -21.10 -5.57 -11.13
N ASN A 209 -20.67 -4.50 -10.45
CA ASN A 209 -19.26 -4.11 -10.41
C ASN A 209 -18.46 -5.07 -9.55
N GLN A 210 -19.00 -5.47 -8.40
CA GLN A 210 -18.42 -6.51 -7.55
C GLN A 210 -18.33 -7.84 -8.32
N GLN A 211 -19.39 -8.25 -9.01
CA GLN A 211 -19.38 -9.48 -9.81
C GLN A 211 -18.32 -9.46 -10.93
N ALA A 212 -18.17 -8.33 -11.62
CA ALA A 212 -17.16 -8.16 -12.65
C ALA A 212 -15.74 -8.29 -12.06
N ALA A 213 -15.45 -7.59 -10.96
CA ALA A 213 -14.16 -7.63 -10.28
C ALA A 213 -13.79 -9.05 -9.81
N VAL A 214 -14.75 -9.78 -9.22
CA VAL A 214 -14.50 -11.16 -8.77
C VAL A 214 -14.34 -12.13 -9.94
N SER A 215 -15.11 -11.95 -11.02
CA SER A 215 -14.96 -12.78 -12.22
C SER A 215 -13.58 -12.60 -12.87
N GLU A 216 -13.09 -11.37 -12.92
CA GLU A 216 -11.73 -11.08 -13.39
C GLU A 216 -10.68 -11.75 -12.48
N ALA A 217 -10.83 -11.62 -11.16
CA ALA A 217 -9.93 -12.26 -10.20
C ALA A 217 -9.89 -13.78 -10.34
N ILE A 218 -11.05 -14.45 -10.50
CA ILE A 218 -11.14 -15.90 -10.74
C ILE A 218 -10.45 -16.28 -12.05
N ASN A 219 -10.69 -15.54 -13.14
CA ASN A 219 -10.03 -15.84 -14.41
C ASN A 219 -8.51 -15.72 -14.28
N ARG A 220 -8.03 -14.69 -13.59
CA ARG A 220 -6.61 -14.49 -13.29
C ARG A 220 -6.04 -15.66 -12.46
N ALA A 221 -6.73 -16.12 -11.41
CA ALA A 221 -6.29 -17.29 -10.65
C ALA A 221 -6.28 -18.57 -11.47
N ARG A 222 -7.26 -18.79 -12.36
CA ARG A 222 -7.28 -19.96 -13.24
C ARG A 222 -6.12 -19.94 -14.24
N GLU A 223 -5.79 -18.78 -14.78
CA GLU A 223 -4.64 -18.62 -15.67
C GLU A 223 -3.33 -18.89 -14.93
N GLN A 224 -3.17 -18.36 -13.71
CA GLN A 224 -1.98 -18.62 -12.89
C GLN A 224 -1.88 -20.08 -12.45
N LEU A 225 -2.99 -20.69 -12.06
CA LEU A 225 -3.02 -22.10 -11.71
C LEU A 225 -2.63 -22.98 -12.89
N ALA A 226 -3.09 -22.66 -14.10
CA ALA A 226 -2.72 -23.38 -15.31
C ALA A 226 -1.26 -23.15 -15.73
N SER A 227 -0.69 -21.97 -15.48
CA SER A 227 0.72 -21.66 -15.79
C SER A 227 1.71 -22.20 -14.77
N THR A 228 1.24 -22.52 -13.56
CA THR A 228 2.05 -23.05 -12.45
C THR A 228 1.86 -24.55 -12.22
N ASP A 229 1.14 -25.23 -13.11
CA ASP A 229 1.06 -26.70 -13.11
C ASP A 229 2.47 -27.30 -13.27
N GLY A 230 2.85 -28.22 -12.38
CA GLY A 230 4.21 -28.75 -12.27
C GLY A 230 5.25 -27.83 -11.63
N SER A 231 4.85 -26.68 -11.07
CA SER A 231 5.77 -25.75 -10.38
C SER A 231 6.39 -26.34 -9.13
N SER A 232 7.57 -25.82 -8.76
CA SER A 232 8.20 -26.14 -7.48
C SER A 232 8.39 -24.88 -6.64
N ARG A 233 8.17 -25.03 -5.33
CA ARG A 233 8.31 -23.97 -4.31
C ARG A 233 9.55 -24.24 -3.48
N VAL A 234 10.39 -23.22 -3.32
CA VAL A 234 11.55 -23.24 -2.43
C VAL A 234 11.45 -22.03 -1.52
N GLU A 235 11.66 -22.23 -0.23
CA GLU A 235 11.48 -21.19 0.77
C GLU A 235 12.71 -21.12 1.69
N ASP A 236 13.18 -19.90 1.94
CA ASP A 236 14.18 -19.61 2.96
C ASP A 236 13.67 -18.55 3.96
N ARG A 237 14.57 -17.89 4.68
CA ARG A 237 14.21 -16.86 5.66
C ARG A 237 13.71 -15.55 5.04
N ARG A 238 14.08 -15.25 3.80
CA ARG A 238 13.84 -13.97 3.12
C ARG A 238 12.93 -14.12 1.91
N PHE A 239 13.00 -15.25 1.22
CA PHE A 239 12.34 -15.45 -0.07
C PHE A 239 11.46 -16.69 -0.06
N ILE A 240 10.35 -16.57 -0.78
CA ILE A 240 9.56 -17.69 -1.25
C ILE A 240 9.69 -17.68 -2.78
N VAL A 241 10.40 -18.65 -3.33
CA VAL A 241 10.71 -18.73 -4.75
C VAL A 241 9.85 -19.79 -5.43
N HIS A 242 9.14 -19.38 -6.46
CA HIS A 242 8.29 -20.21 -7.29
C HIS A 242 8.92 -20.35 -8.69
N PHE A 243 9.11 -21.59 -9.14
CA PHE A 243 9.54 -21.90 -10.50
C PHE A 243 8.36 -22.48 -11.27
N ALA A 244 7.86 -21.77 -12.28
CA ALA A 244 6.80 -22.28 -13.16
C ALA A 244 7.37 -23.30 -14.17
N GLY A 245 6.68 -24.44 -14.33
CA GLY A 245 7.12 -25.55 -15.20
C GLY A 245 8.53 -26.05 -14.89
N ASP A 246 9.31 -26.37 -15.94
CA ASP A 246 10.67 -26.92 -15.82
C ASP A 246 11.76 -25.85 -15.57
N SER A 247 11.40 -24.59 -15.32
CA SER A 247 12.35 -23.46 -15.17
C SER A 247 13.39 -23.62 -14.06
N ARG A 248 13.13 -24.49 -13.08
CA ARG A 248 14.08 -24.81 -12.00
C ARG A 248 15.35 -25.47 -12.50
N GLU A 249 15.27 -26.33 -13.51
CA GLU A 249 16.45 -27.06 -14.02
C GLU A 249 17.45 -26.13 -14.72
N ASP A 250 16.97 -25.01 -15.27
CA ASP A 250 17.81 -24.05 -16.02
C ASP A 250 18.48 -22.99 -15.13
N LEU A 251 17.87 -22.64 -13.99
CA LEU A 251 18.19 -21.40 -13.26
C LEU A 251 18.35 -21.53 -11.76
N GLY A 252 17.95 -22.67 -11.17
CA GLY A 252 17.78 -22.82 -9.72
C GLY A 252 18.95 -22.26 -8.93
N ASP A 253 20.17 -22.72 -9.20
CA ASP A 253 21.35 -22.35 -8.41
C ASP A 253 21.78 -20.88 -8.61
N ILE A 254 21.77 -20.37 -9.86
CA ILE A 254 22.18 -18.99 -10.19
C ILE A 254 21.17 -17.98 -9.63
N ALA A 255 19.87 -18.30 -9.69
CA ALA A 255 18.82 -17.41 -9.21
C ALA A 255 18.95 -17.10 -7.71
N PHE A 256 19.27 -18.09 -6.87
CA PHE A 256 19.42 -17.87 -5.42
C PHE A 256 20.67 -17.07 -5.08
N GLU A 257 21.81 -17.34 -5.74
CA GLU A 257 23.04 -16.57 -5.54
C GLU A 257 22.84 -15.10 -5.92
N VAL A 258 22.27 -14.85 -7.10
CA VAL A 258 21.98 -13.50 -7.57
C VAL A 258 20.93 -12.79 -6.69
N LEU A 259 19.90 -13.50 -6.23
CA LEU A 259 18.89 -12.95 -5.30
C LEU A 259 19.52 -12.47 -3.99
N ASP A 260 20.47 -13.23 -3.43
CA ASP A 260 21.18 -12.87 -2.20
C ASP A 260 22.01 -11.59 -2.39
N GLU A 261 22.76 -11.52 -3.48
CA GLU A 261 23.57 -10.35 -3.82
C GLU A 261 22.71 -9.10 -4.07
N VAL A 262 21.63 -9.25 -4.85
CA VAL A 262 20.67 -8.17 -5.13
C VAL A 262 19.99 -7.69 -3.84
N PHE A 263 19.60 -8.62 -2.95
CA PHE A 263 19.04 -8.29 -1.65
C PHE A 263 19.97 -7.36 -0.89
N TYR A 264 21.24 -7.73 -0.71
CA TYR A 264 22.21 -6.93 0.04
C TYR A 264 22.53 -5.60 -0.66
N GLN A 265 22.64 -5.58 -2.00
CA GLN A 265 22.91 -4.35 -2.73
C GLN A 265 21.79 -3.33 -2.52
N VAL A 266 20.54 -3.71 -2.82
CA VAL A 266 19.41 -2.78 -2.82
C VAL A 266 19.05 -2.36 -1.41
N THR A 267 18.98 -3.29 -0.45
CA THR A 267 18.66 -2.96 0.96
C THR A 267 19.71 -2.06 1.60
N ARG A 268 20.99 -2.21 1.23
CA ARG A 268 22.07 -1.32 1.69
C ARG A 268 22.02 0.04 1.00
N SER A 269 21.83 0.08 -0.31
CA SER A 269 21.78 1.35 -1.07
C SER A 269 20.59 2.20 -0.64
N LEU A 270 19.44 1.57 -0.43
CA LEU A 270 18.23 2.24 0.06
C LEU A 270 18.14 2.24 1.59
N ASN A 271 19.07 1.66 2.33
CA ASN A 271 19.03 1.64 3.81
C ASN A 271 17.67 1.19 4.40
N PHE A 272 17.07 0.14 3.83
CA PHE A 272 15.82 -0.45 4.30
C PHE A 272 15.91 -1.97 4.26
N HIS A 273 15.60 -2.63 5.37
CA HIS A 273 15.62 -4.08 5.49
C HIS A 273 14.18 -4.57 5.70
N PRO A 274 13.62 -5.34 4.76
CA PRO A 274 12.26 -5.85 4.91
C PRO A 274 12.20 -6.94 5.98
N ASP A 275 11.22 -6.86 6.88
CA ASP A 275 10.95 -7.87 7.92
C ASP A 275 9.95 -8.95 7.45
N VAL A 276 9.50 -8.86 6.19
CA VAL A 276 8.56 -9.77 5.55
C VAL A 276 9.28 -10.63 4.51
N LYS A 277 8.75 -11.83 4.24
CA LYS A 277 9.25 -12.67 3.14
C LYS A 277 8.81 -12.11 1.80
N ILE A 278 9.71 -12.16 0.82
CA ILE A 278 9.51 -11.65 -0.53
C ILE A 278 9.20 -12.80 -1.48
N ASN A 279 8.09 -12.73 -2.20
CA ASN A 279 7.71 -13.74 -3.17
C ASN A 279 8.42 -13.44 -4.51
N VAL A 280 9.15 -14.41 -5.04
CA VAL A 280 9.84 -14.31 -6.33
C VAL A 280 9.35 -15.42 -7.23
N ILE A 281 8.88 -15.07 -8.42
CA ILE A 281 8.28 -16.02 -9.35
C ILE A 281 9.00 -15.94 -10.69
N PHE A 282 9.58 -17.07 -11.09
CA PHE A 282 10.21 -17.26 -12.38
C PHE A 282 9.23 -17.91 -13.35
N TYR A 283 8.93 -17.21 -14.46
CA TYR A 283 8.02 -17.69 -15.51
C TYR A 283 8.77 -17.89 -16.83
N LEU A 284 8.39 -18.89 -17.64
CA LEU A 284 8.81 -18.95 -19.04
C LEU A 284 8.12 -17.82 -19.84
N THR A 285 8.83 -17.20 -20.78
CA THR A 285 8.40 -15.96 -21.46
C THR A 285 7.06 -16.07 -22.19
N GLU A 286 6.69 -17.26 -22.66
CA GLU A 286 5.40 -17.49 -23.33
C GLU A 286 4.21 -17.32 -22.37
N ASP A 287 4.42 -17.54 -21.07
CA ASP A 287 3.42 -17.36 -20.02
C ASP A 287 3.49 -15.95 -19.40
N TYR A 288 4.68 -15.36 -19.31
CA TYR A 288 4.83 -13.97 -18.85
C TYR A 288 4.02 -12.98 -19.68
N TYR A 289 3.99 -13.09 -21.02
CA TYR A 289 3.25 -12.13 -21.86
C TYR A 289 1.73 -12.22 -21.73
N LYS A 290 1.19 -13.31 -21.18
CA LYS A 290 -0.24 -13.42 -20.81
C LYS A 290 -0.50 -12.68 -19.49
N VAL A 291 0.44 -12.75 -18.55
CA VAL A 291 0.37 -12.15 -17.21
C VAL A 291 0.74 -10.66 -17.19
N SER A 292 1.70 -10.21 -18.02
CA SER A 292 2.31 -8.87 -17.90
C SER A 292 1.57 -7.75 -18.65
N ARG A 293 0.59 -8.06 -19.50
CA ARG A 293 -0.09 -7.05 -20.34
C ARG A 293 -0.93 -6.05 -19.55
N ASP A 294 -1.29 -6.38 -18.31
CA ASP A 294 -2.13 -5.55 -17.44
C ASP A 294 -1.37 -4.90 -16.26
N TRP A 295 -0.08 -5.23 -16.07
CA TRP A 295 0.71 -4.76 -14.91
C TRP A 295 1.40 -3.41 -15.13
N SER A 296 1.60 -3.03 -16.40
CA SER A 296 2.24 -1.74 -16.73
C SER A 296 1.28 -0.59 -16.42
N ALA A 297 1.51 0.06 -15.27
CA ALA A 297 1.03 1.37 -14.84
C ALA A 297 -0.15 1.46 -13.84
N ALA A 298 -0.71 0.37 -13.28
CA ALA A 298 -1.85 0.51 -12.36
C ALA A 298 -1.96 -0.43 -11.14
N SER A 299 -1.08 -1.43 -10.96
CA SER A 299 -1.28 -2.46 -9.92
C SER A 299 -0.02 -2.81 -9.14
N ALA A 300 0.66 -1.82 -8.55
CA ALA A 300 1.60 -2.09 -7.46
C ALA A 300 0.81 -2.52 -6.22
N GLU A 301 0.27 -3.74 -6.25
CA GLU A 301 -0.34 -4.44 -5.12
C GLU A 301 0.46 -5.72 -4.91
N GLY A 302 1.54 -5.68 -4.10
CA GLY A 302 2.17 -6.89 -3.56
C GLY A 302 3.70 -6.93 -3.52
N ILE A 303 4.21 -7.91 -2.77
CA ILE A 303 5.62 -8.26 -2.57
C ILE A 303 6.04 -9.32 -3.61
N LYS A 304 5.90 -9.02 -4.90
CA LYS A 304 6.08 -10.01 -5.97
C LYS A 304 7.05 -9.53 -7.03
N ILE A 305 8.12 -10.30 -7.24
CA ILE A 305 9.04 -10.14 -8.36
C ILE A 305 8.69 -11.18 -9.42
N MET A 306 8.31 -10.75 -10.63
CA MET A 306 8.01 -11.64 -11.75
C MET A 306 9.10 -11.54 -12.82
N ILE A 307 9.69 -12.68 -13.18
CA ILE A 307 10.85 -12.69 -14.07
C ILE A 307 10.52 -13.50 -15.32
N PRO A 308 10.40 -12.85 -16.49
CA PRO A 308 10.30 -13.56 -17.76
C PRO A 308 11.64 -14.20 -18.12
N LEU A 309 11.66 -15.52 -18.14
CA LEU A 309 12.74 -16.32 -18.66
C LEU A 309 12.54 -16.44 -20.17
N LYS A 310 13.28 -15.66 -20.96
CA LYS A 310 13.28 -15.87 -22.43
C LYS A 310 13.84 -17.24 -22.74
N SER A 311 13.30 -17.89 -23.77
CA SER A 311 14.03 -18.93 -24.49
C SER A 311 15.29 -18.30 -25.09
N GLY A 312 16.36 -18.31 -24.31
CA GLY A 312 17.59 -17.56 -24.56
C GLY A 312 18.01 -16.77 -23.32
N TYR A 313 18.64 -17.46 -22.38
CA TYR A 313 19.54 -16.89 -21.38
C TYR A 313 20.37 -15.75 -22.01
N LYS A 314 20.33 -14.54 -21.44
CA LYS A 314 21.07 -13.39 -22.00
C LYS A 314 22.47 -13.23 -21.39
N SER A 315 22.58 -13.35 -20.08
CA SER A 315 23.81 -13.54 -19.28
C SER A 315 23.45 -13.46 -17.78
N GLU A 316 24.41 -13.74 -16.89
CA GLU A 316 24.24 -13.55 -15.45
C GLU A 316 24.00 -12.07 -15.09
N GLU A 317 24.74 -11.15 -15.74
CA GLU A 317 24.61 -9.70 -15.54
C GLU A 317 23.21 -9.20 -15.89
N TYR A 318 22.61 -9.75 -16.95
CA TYR A 318 21.23 -9.40 -17.32
C TYR A 318 20.21 -9.82 -16.26
N ILE A 319 20.34 -11.05 -15.73
CA ILE A 319 19.45 -11.57 -14.69
C ILE A 319 19.61 -10.74 -13.41
N ARG A 320 20.86 -10.44 -13.04
CA ARG A 320 21.22 -9.61 -11.89
C ARG A 320 20.64 -8.20 -11.97
N GLY A 321 20.78 -7.54 -13.12
CA GLY A 321 20.16 -6.24 -13.37
C GLY A 321 18.63 -6.27 -13.27
N LEU A 322 17.99 -7.25 -13.93
CA LEU A 322 16.54 -7.39 -13.92
C LEU A 322 16.01 -7.67 -12.50
N LEU A 323 16.67 -8.55 -11.76
CA LEU A 323 16.34 -8.84 -10.36
C LEU A 323 16.47 -7.58 -9.50
N ALA A 324 17.55 -6.81 -9.65
CA ALA A 324 17.73 -5.56 -8.92
C ALA A 324 16.64 -4.53 -9.23
N HIS A 325 16.21 -4.44 -10.49
CA HIS A 325 15.12 -3.57 -10.92
C HIS A 325 13.81 -3.90 -10.17
N GLU A 326 13.34 -5.14 -10.31
CA GLU A 326 12.06 -5.58 -9.75
C GLU A 326 12.08 -5.61 -8.21
N PHE A 327 13.21 -6.00 -7.62
CA PHE A 327 13.40 -5.98 -6.17
C PHE A 327 13.35 -4.55 -5.62
N THR A 328 13.88 -3.57 -6.36
CA THR A 328 13.84 -2.16 -5.96
C THR A 328 12.41 -1.64 -5.85
N HIS A 329 11.52 -1.97 -6.79
CA HIS A 329 10.10 -1.63 -6.67
C HIS A 329 9.48 -2.19 -5.39
N THR A 330 9.80 -3.44 -5.06
CA THR A 330 9.31 -4.10 -3.85
C THR A 330 9.79 -3.36 -2.58
N ILE A 331 11.08 -3.03 -2.51
CA ILE A 331 11.65 -2.28 -1.38
C ILE A 331 11.04 -0.88 -1.26
N ILE A 332 10.88 -0.16 -2.37
CA ILE A 332 10.25 1.16 -2.37
C ILE A 332 8.79 1.08 -1.94
N HIS A 333 8.05 0.07 -2.40
CA HIS A 333 6.66 -0.14 -2.02
C HIS A 333 6.51 -0.38 -0.52
N LEU A 334 7.28 -1.33 0.03
CA LEU A 334 7.31 -1.65 1.47
C LEU A 334 7.71 -0.45 2.31
N ARG A 335 8.67 0.33 1.83
CA ARG A 335 9.18 1.48 2.58
C ARG A 335 8.24 2.67 2.59
N THR A 336 7.52 2.89 1.49
CA THR A 336 6.72 4.12 1.30
C THR A 336 5.23 3.88 1.51
N ASN A 337 4.79 2.65 1.78
CA ASN A 337 3.38 2.24 1.72
C ASN A 337 2.73 2.67 0.41
N ASN A 338 3.43 2.40 -0.70
CA ASN A 338 3.02 2.74 -2.07
C ASN A 338 2.83 4.25 -2.37
N ARG A 339 3.50 5.14 -1.63
CA ARG A 339 3.40 6.60 -1.85
C ARG A 339 4.51 7.19 -2.72
N CYS A 340 5.46 6.38 -3.16
CA CYS A 340 6.53 6.84 -4.05
C CYS A 340 6.01 7.24 -5.43
N PRO A 341 6.28 8.47 -5.93
CA PRO A 341 5.86 8.86 -7.26
C PRO A 341 6.58 8.05 -8.33
N LEU A 342 5.87 7.78 -9.43
CA LEU A 342 6.33 6.84 -10.47
C LEU A 342 7.72 7.18 -11.01
N TRP A 343 8.04 8.46 -11.25
CA TRP A 343 9.36 8.85 -11.78
C TRP A 343 10.51 8.50 -10.82
N LEU A 344 10.29 8.60 -9.51
CA LEU A 344 11.32 8.30 -8.52
C LEU A 344 11.44 6.78 -8.34
N ASN A 345 10.30 6.09 -8.33
CA ASN A 345 10.24 4.63 -8.23
C ASN A 345 11.00 3.96 -9.39
N GLU A 346 10.68 4.36 -10.63
CA GLU A 346 11.31 3.85 -11.85
C GLU A 346 12.76 4.32 -12.00
N GLY A 347 13.06 5.56 -11.60
CA GLY A 347 14.40 6.10 -11.65
C GLY A 347 15.37 5.38 -10.72
N LEU A 348 14.95 5.07 -9.49
CA LEU A 348 15.71 4.27 -8.53
C LEU A 348 15.84 2.82 -8.99
N ALA A 349 14.78 2.20 -9.52
CA ALA A 349 14.85 0.84 -10.07
C ALA A 349 15.87 0.75 -11.22
N GLN A 350 15.87 1.72 -12.13
CA GLN A 350 16.86 1.79 -13.22
C GLN A 350 18.28 2.04 -12.71
N TYR A 351 18.43 2.88 -11.68
CA TYR A 351 19.72 3.14 -11.01
C TYR A 351 20.30 1.86 -10.39
N GLN A 352 19.47 1.08 -9.69
CA GLN A 352 19.87 -0.21 -9.10
C GLN A 352 20.14 -1.28 -10.16
N GLU A 353 19.36 -1.33 -11.25
CA GLU A 353 19.60 -2.23 -12.39
C GLU A 353 21.00 -2.02 -12.97
N PHE A 354 21.38 -0.78 -13.28
CA PHE A 354 22.69 -0.50 -13.87
C PHE A 354 23.84 -0.78 -12.90
N THR A 355 23.65 -0.44 -11.62
CA THR A 355 24.62 -0.77 -10.57
C THR A 355 24.83 -2.28 -10.46
N ALA A 356 23.75 -3.05 -10.47
CA ALA A 356 23.80 -4.50 -10.32
C ALA A 356 24.38 -5.19 -11.57
N ALA A 357 23.94 -4.78 -12.76
CA ALA A 357 24.38 -5.40 -14.02
C ALA A 357 25.82 -5.02 -14.40
N ASN A 358 26.22 -3.76 -14.19
CA ASN A 358 27.44 -3.20 -14.77
C ASN A 358 28.43 -2.69 -13.70
N GLY A 359 28.11 -2.83 -12.41
CA GLY A 359 28.97 -2.41 -11.29
C GLY A 359 28.96 -0.90 -11.01
N SER A 360 28.32 -0.09 -11.86
CA SER A 360 28.15 1.35 -11.65
C SER A 360 26.84 1.85 -12.27
N PRO A 361 26.15 2.79 -11.62
CA PRO A 361 25.01 3.48 -12.23
C PRO A 361 25.42 4.28 -13.48
N ASP A 362 26.68 4.69 -13.66
CA ASP A 362 27.14 5.42 -14.85
C ASP A 362 27.13 4.56 -16.12
N GLU A 363 27.26 3.24 -15.96
CA GLU A 363 27.31 2.30 -17.07
C GLU A 363 25.89 1.87 -17.45
N MET A 364 25.20 2.68 -18.26
CA MET A 364 23.85 2.36 -18.73
C MET A 364 23.85 1.35 -19.89
N ARG A 365 22.71 0.67 -20.07
CA ARG A 365 22.46 -0.20 -21.23
C ARG A 365 22.65 0.52 -22.56
N SER A 366 23.10 -0.20 -23.57
CA SER A 366 23.43 0.36 -24.89
C SER A 366 22.23 1.00 -25.60
N ASP A 367 21.02 0.45 -25.41
CA ASP A 367 19.78 1.02 -25.97
C ASP A 367 19.34 2.32 -25.29
N PHE A 368 19.68 2.51 -24.01
CA PHE A 368 19.50 3.77 -23.30
C PHE A 368 20.52 4.80 -23.77
N ARG A 369 21.80 4.40 -23.84
CA ARG A 369 22.93 5.29 -24.13
C ARG A 369 22.72 6.12 -25.39
N SER A 370 22.38 5.47 -26.50
CA SER A 370 22.18 6.17 -27.77
C SER A 370 21.04 7.21 -27.72
N ILE A 371 19.98 6.98 -26.93
CA ILE A 371 18.88 7.92 -26.82
C ILE A 371 19.23 9.07 -25.88
N VAL A 372 19.92 8.77 -24.77
CA VAL A 372 20.44 9.79 -23.84
C VAL A 372 21.35 10.77 -24.60
N GLU A 373 22.34 10.26 -25.33
CA GLU A 373 23.30 11.07 -26.10
C GLU A 373 22.58 11.90 -27.17
N ASN A 374 21.80 11.27 -28.06
CA ASN A 374 21.23 11.97 -29.22
C ASN A 374 20.04 12.88 -28.86
N GLU A 375 19.16 12.45 -27.95
CA GLU A 375 17.92 13.19 -27.66
C GLU A 375 18.06 14.12 -26.45
N PHE A 376 18.59 13.64 -25.34
CA PHE A 376 18.61 14.39 -24.08
C PHE A 376 19.83 15.33 -23.99
N ILE A 377 21.02 14.86 -24.38
CA ILE A 377 22.26 15.65 -24.34
C ILE A 377 22.37 16.50 -25.60
N GLU A 378 22.57 15.93 -26.79
CA GLU A 378 22.74 16.70 -28.02
C GLU A 378 21.45 17.45 -28.42
N GLY A 379 20.32 16.75 -28.36
CA GLY A 379 19.01 17.29 -28.70
C GLY A 379 18.40 18.19 -27.63
N GLN A 380 19.01 18.28 -26.44
CA GLN A 380 18.55 19.09 -25.30
C GLN A 380 17.07 18.85 -24.95
N ARG A 381 16.59 17.62 -25.14
CA ARG A 381 15.21 17.24 -24.83
C ARG A 381 15.04 17.14 -23.32
N THR A 382 14.02 17.82 -22.82
CA THR A 382 13.58 17.70 -21.43
C THR A 382 12.23 16.97 -21.35
N VAL A 383 12.03 16.26 -20.24
CA VAL A 383 10.75 15.66 -19.86
C VAL A 383 10.42 16.16 -18.46
N LYS A 384 9.22 16.73 -18.30
CA LYS A 384 8.71 17.12 -16.98
C LYS A 384 8.38 15.86 -16.18
N LEU A 385 8.88 15.75 -14.95
CA LEU A 385 8.74 14.56 -14.11
C LEU A 385 7.28 14.26 -13.77
N ASN A 386 6.45 15.30 -13.59
CA ASN A 386 5.00 15.15 -13.41
C ASN A 386 4.26 14.58 -14.64
N ARG A 387 4.89 14.55 -15.83
CA ARG A 387 4.33 13.96 -17.05
C ARG A 387 4.71 12.49 -17.22
N VAL A 388 5.62 11.95 -16.42
CA VAL A 388 6.10 10.55 -16.53
C VAL A 388 4.94 9.54 -16.50
N PRO A 389 3.95 9.60 -15.59
CA PRO A 389 2.83 8.67 -15.60
C PRO A 389 2.08 8.64 -16.94
N SER A 390 1.76 9.81 -17.50
CA SER A 390 1.08 9.91 -18.78
C SER A 390 1.91 9.38 -19.95
N LEU A 391 3.24 9.52 -19.90
CA LEU A 391 4.12 9.04 -20.96
C LEU A 391 4.33 7.53 -20.89
N MET A 392 4.38 6.94 -19.70
CA MET A 392 4.50 5.50 -19.50
C MET A 392 3.23 4.75 -19.93
N SER A 393 2.07 5.39 -19.82
CA SER A 393 0.80 4.86 -20.35
C SER A 393 0.57 5.16 -21.85
N SER A 394 1.56 5.74 -22.55
CA SER A 394 1.44 6.05 -23.98
C SER A 394 1.55 4.79 -24.85
N SER A 395 0.82 4.75 -25.95
CA SER A 395 0.96 3.71 -26.99
C SER A 395 2.28 3.83 -27.77
N SER A 396 2.97 4.97 -27.66
CA SER A 396 4.26 5.22 -28.30
C SER A 396 5.41 4.64 -27.48
N ARG A 397 6.03 3.57 -27.99
CA ARG A 397 7.21 2.95 -27.37
C ARG A 397 8.36 3.93 -27.13
N LYS A 398 8.50 4.96 -27.98
CA LYS A 398 9.51 6.01 -27.81
C LYS A 398 9.22 6.89 -26.59
N ASP A 399 7.95 7.22 -26.35
CA ASP A 399 7.57 8.09 -25.22
C ASP A 399 7.72 7.36 -23.89
N VAL A 400 7.35 6.09 -23.85
CA VAL A 400 7.61 5.21 -22.70
C VAL A 400 9.11 5.17 -22.39
N LEU A 401 9.95 4.92 -23.38
CA LEU A 401 11.41 4.86 -23.19
C LEU A 401 12.01 6.20 -22.73
N ARG A 402 11.52 7.32 -23.24
CA ARG A 402 11.91 8.66 -22.76
C ARG A 402 11.51 8.90 -21.31
N ALA A 403 10.37 8.38 -20.87
CA ALA A 403 9.92 8.50 -19.49
C ALA A 403 10.86 7.74 -18.53
N TYR A 404 11.26 6.51 -18.87
CA TYR A 404 12.27 5.75 -18.13
C TYR A 404 13.61 6.49 -18.07
N ILE A 405 14.11 6.98 -19.21
CA ILE A 405 15.37 7.73 -19.27
C ILE A 405 15.31 8.99 -18.41
N ALA A 406 14.23 9.77 -18.50
CA ALA A 406 14.08 10.99 -17.69
C ALA A 406 14.05 10.69 -16.18
N SER A 407 13.37 9.62 -15.79
CA SER A 407 13.29 9.15 -14.40
C SER A 407 14.68 8.77 -13.86
N TYR A 408 15.44 8.01 -14.65
CA TYR A 408 16.83 7.65 -14.34
C TYR A 408 17.75 8.87 -14.25
N LEU A 409 17.71 9.78 -15.25
CA LEU A 409 18.56 10.97 -15.27
C LEU A 409 18.23 11.95 -14.13
N ALA A 410 16.97 12.08 -13.73
CA ALA A 410 16.60 12.88 -12.55
C ALA A 410 17.11 12.25 -11.25
N THR A 411 17.07 10.92 -11.14
CA THR A 411 17.64 10.19 -9.99
C THR A 411 19.16 10.34 -9.93
N ARG A 412 19.84 10.31 -11.08
CA ARG A 412 21.26 10.66 -11.21
C ARG A 412 21.55 12.09 -10.74
N CYS A 413 20.75 13.06 -11.20
CA CYS A 413 20.88 14.44 -10.76
C CYS A 413 20.70 14.57 -9.23
N LEU A 414 19.78 13.83 -8.62
CA LEU A 414 19.65 13.78 -7.16
C LEU A 414 20.95 13.29 -6.49
N ALA A 415 21.47 12.14 -6.94
CA ALA A 415 22.72 11.60 -6.40
C ALA A 415 23.91 12.56 -6.57
N ASP A 416 24.06 13.19 -7.73
CA ASP A 416 25.18 14.08 -8.03
C ASP A 416 25.19 15.34 -7.13
N TYR A 417 24.03 15.92 -6.82
CA TYR A 417 23.96 17.15 -6.00
C TYR A 417 23.78 16.91 -4.50
N TYR A 418 23.07 15.85 -4.13
CA TYR A 418 22.61 15.62 -2.76
C TYR A 418 23.16 14.31 -2.17
N GLY A 419 23.87 13.51 -2.96
CA GLY A 419 24.39 12.20 -2.57
C GLY A 419 23.32 11.11 -2.56
N GLU A 420 23.73 9.85 -2.64
CA GLU A 420 22.82 8.70 -2.60
C GLU A 420 22.01 8.61 -1.29
N ARG A 421 22.52 9.20 -0.19
CA ARG A 421 21.77 9.31 1.07
C ARG A 421 20.44 10.04 0.91
N SER A 422 20.31 10.93 -0.07
CA SER A 422 19.04 11.60 -0.35
C SER A 422 17.92 10.63 -0.73
N PHE A 423 18.23 9.47 -1.32
CA PHE A 423 17.23 8.45 -1.63
C PHE A 423 16.58 7.91 -0.36
N ASP A 424 17.41 7.60 0.64
CA ASP A 424 16.98 7.14 1.96
C ASP A 424 16.05 8.16 2.64
N GLU A 425 16.49 9.42 2.67
CA GLU A 425 15.75 10.48 3.37
C GLU A 425 14.40 10.80 2.69
N ILE A 426 14.36 10.85 1.34
CA ILE A 426 13.11 11.09 0.59
C ILE A 426 12.15 9.91 0.80
N LEU A 427 12.62 8.66 0.65
CA LEU A 427 11.75 7.49 0.80
C LEU A 427 11.23 7.35 2.24
N SER A 428 12.04 7.66 3.26
CA SER A 428 11.57 7.72 4.65
C SER A 428 10.50 8.78 4.85
N ALA A 429 10.70 10.00 4.36
CA ALA A 429 9.71 11.08 4.45
C ALA A 429 8.38 10.70 3.81
N LEU A 430 8.42 10.08 2.62
CA LEU A 430 7.24 9.53 1.96
C LEU A 430 6.59 8.44 2.81
N GLY A 431 7.38 7.53 3.39
CA GLY A 431 6.96 6.50 4.36
C GLY A 431 6.32 7.05 5.64
N GLU A 432 6.58 8.29 6.01
CA GLU A 432 6.03 8.91 7.21
C GLU A 432 4.69 9.63 6.99
N GLY A 433 4.30 9.93 5.75
CA GLY A 433 3.11 10.78 5.52
C GLY A 433 3.30 11.85 4.47
N LYS A 434 4.53 12.27 4.23
CA LYS A 434 4.80 13.50 3.50
C LYS A 434 4.48 13.34 2.02
N THR A 435 4.02 14.43 1.43
CA THR A 435 3.93 14.58 -0.02
C THR A 435 5.34 14.59 -0.63
N ILE A 436 5.43 14.35 -1.94
CA ILE A 436 6.71 14.44 -2.63
C ILE A 436 7.34 15.84 -2.53
N ASP A 437 6.54 16.91 -2.57
CA ASP A 437 7.04 18.27 -2.45
C ASP A 437 7.65 18.53 -1.07
N GLU A 438 6.96 18.14 0.00
CA GLU A 438 7.47 18.24 1.38
C GLU A 438 8.75 17.40 1.57
N ALA A 439 8.75 16.14 1.09
CA ALA A 439 9.91 15.26 1.18
C ALA A 439 11.13 15.82 0.41
N MET A 440 10.91 16.35 -0.79
CA MET A 440 11.96 16.99 -1.58
C MET A 440 12.45 18.28 -0.93
N GLU A 441 11.56 19.08 -0.35
CA GLU A 441 11.92 20.33 0.31
C GLU A 441 12.80 20.08 1.55
N ASP A 442 12.46 19.07 2.36
CA ASP A 442 13.25 18.68 3.53
C ASP A 442 14.67 18.23 3.18
N VAL A 443 14.83 17.47 2.09
CA VAL A 443 16.10 16.83 1.72
C VAL A 443 16.94 17.71 0.81
N THR A 444 16.30 18.38 -0.14
CA THR A 444 16.98 19.10 -1.22
C THR A 444 16.89 20.63 -1.09
N GLY A 445 16.06 21.12 -0.15
CA GLY A 445 15.71 22.54 -0.01
C GLY A 445 14.85 23.06 -1.16
N ARG A 446 14.18 22.16 -1.90
CA ARG A 446 13.42 22.46 -3.13
C ARG A 446 12.21 21.56 -3.25
N ASP A 447 11.06 22.13 -3.61
CA ASP A 447 9.91 21.37 -4.09
C ASP A 447 10.20 20.70 -5.45
N LEU A 448 9.26 19.89 -5.95
CA LEU A 448 9.45 19.13 -7.19
C LEU A 448 9.64 20.04 -8.42
N ASP A 449 8.93 21.16 -8.50
CA ASP A 449 9.03 22.09 -9.63
C ASP A 449 10.38 22.84 -9.62
N SER A 450 10.86 23.27 -8.46
CA SER A 450 12.18 23.88 -8.30
C SER A 450 13.31 22.87 -8.56
N PHE A 451 13.10 21.60 -8.20
CA PHE A 451 14.03 20.53 -8.54
C PHE A 451 14.03 20.25 -10.05
N GLN A 452 12.86 20.26 -10.71
CA GLN A 452 12.76 20.07 -12.17
C GLN A 452 13.64 21.07 -12.93
N GLU A 453 13.63 22.35 -12.55
CA GLU A 453 14.50 23.36 -13.18
C GLU A 453 15.98 23.05 -12.95
N LYS A 454 16.35 22.58 -11.76
CA LYS A 454 17.71 22.19 -11.43
C LYS A 454 18.16 20.97 -12.25
N TYR A 455 17.29 19.99 -12.41
CA TYR A 455 17.51 18.80 -13.25
C TYR A 455 17.72 19.19 -14.72
N GLU A 456 16.88 20.06 -15.28
CA GLU A 456 17.03 20.54 -16.66
C GLU A 456 18.38 21.27 -16.84
N ASN A 457 18.76 22.11 -15.88
CA ASN A 457 20.06 22.78 -15.88
C ASN A 457 21.26 21.84 -15.71
N TRP A 458 21.09 20.72 -15.01
CA TRP A 458 22.11 19.69 -14.88
C TRP A 458 22.27 18.92 -16.18
N LEU A 459 21.16 18.57 -16.84
CA LEU A 459 21.16 17.91 -18.12
C LEU A 459 21.86 18.74 -19.20
N HIS A 460 21.66 20.06 -19.21
CA HIS A 460 22.34 20.99 -20.11
C HIS A 460 23.87 21.05 -19.94
N LYS A 461 24.41 20.50 -18.84
CA LYS A 461 25.85 20.53 -18.52
C LYS A 461 26.55 19.19 -18.76
N LEU A 462 25.80 18.11 -18.97
CA LEU A 462 26.30 16.83 -19.45
C LEU A 462 26.68 16.96 -20.94
#